data_AF-A0A949IRI5-F1
#
_entry.id   AF-A0A949IRI5-F1
#
_cell.length_a   1.000
_cell.length_b   1.000
_cell.length_c   1.000
_cell.angle_alpha   90.00
_cell.angle_beta   90.00
_cell.angle_gamma   90.00
#
_symmetry.space_group_name_H-M   'P 1'
#
loop_
_entity.id
_entity.type
_entity.pdbx_description
1 polymer ?
#
loop_
_entity_poly.entity_id
_entity_poly.type
_entity_poly.pdbx_seq_one_letter_code
_entity_poly.pdbx_strand_id
1 'polypeptide(L)'
;MATALRDHEPESRRCPNCAEVIQEQAILCRFCQSGLSSQHFYPCPSCAEMVRNEASICRSCHNDLEPIRGQKHQPANASKKNSESLSFSNARQKLLTERARRIIELIYREVDTTYLLEYDTEVQEKVRARVRELVRFDPSALTMMERGLVLQMALDELFGFSVLGPLLRDRSVDEIYVHSHEHIFVRRGEQMEKVTEKFNDENHLLHCIERILHPLDAKLNSDTPTVSRQTLNGGWIFAALKPNCDENSNGAPIVILQMTPRRRP
;
A
#
# COMPACT_ATOMS: atom_id res chain seq x y z
N MET A 1 -42.00 -45.17 -24.06
CA MET A 1 -40.66 -44.72 -24.47
C MET A 1 -40.34 -43.48 -23.67
N ALA A 2 -39.46 -43.62 -22.66
CA ALA A 2 -39.10 -42.56 -21.73
C ALA A 2 -37.95 -41.74 -22.32
N THR A 3 -38.20 -40.46 -22.61
CA THR A 3 -37.15 -39.50 -22.97
C THR A 3 -36.86 -38.67 -21.74
N ALA A 4 -35.74 -38.97 -21.08
CA ALA A 4 -35.25 -38.23 -19.92
C ALA A 4 -34.93 -36.79 -20.33
N LEU A 5 -35.68 -35.83 -19.78
CA LEU A 5 -35.28 -34.42 -19.73
C LEU A 5 -34.11 -34.35 -18.75
N ARG A 6 -32.89 -34.11 -19.27
CA ARG A 6 -31.74 -33.78 -18.43
C ARG A 6 -31.95 -32.35 -17.96
N ASP A 7 -32.18 -32.19 -16.67
CA ASP A 7 -32.10 -30.90 -16.01
C ASP A 7 -30.68 -30.36 -16.24
N HIS A 8 -30.57 -29.31 -17.06
CA HIS A 8 -29.34 -28.53 -17.14
C HIS A 8 -29.22 -27.74 -15.83
N GLU A 9 -28.54 -28.31 -14.84
CA GLU A 9 -28.09 -27.57 -13.68
C GLU A 9 -27.27 -26.36 -14.17
N PRO A 10 -27.63 -25.12 -13.81
CA PRO A 10 -26.87 -23.95 -14.23
C PRO A 10 -25.48 -24.02 -13.63
N GLU A 11 -24.47 -24.06 -14.51
CA GLU A 11 -23.06 -24.05 -14.12
C GLU A 11 -22.81 -22.86 -13.17
N SER A 12 -22.06 -23.12 -12.10
CA SER A 12 -21.83 -22.17 -11.02
C SER A 12 -20.33 -21.96 -10.83
N ARG A 13 -19.94 -20.70 -10.59
CA ARG A 13 -18.54 -20.30 -10.39
C ARG A 13 -18.40 -19.53 -9.09
N ARG A 14 -17.17 -19.35 -8.61
CA ARG A 14 -16.89 -18.50 -7.44
C ARG A 14 -16.66 -17.06 -7.85
N CYS A 15 -17.23 -16.12 -7.11
CA CYS A 15 -16.95 -14.70 -7.29
C CYS A 15 -15.46 -14.42 -7.03
N PRO A 16 -14.73 -13.75 -7.94
CA PRO A 16 -13.31 -13.45 -7.75
C PRO A 16 -13.03 -12.43 -6.63
N ASN A 17 -14.05 -11.70 -6.16
CA ASN A 17 -13.89 -10.70 -5.11
C ASN A 17 -14.25 -11.21 -3.70
N CYS A 18 -15.31 -12.01 -3.56
CA CYS A 18 -15.77 -12.50 -2.24
C CYS A 18 -15.92 -14.02 -2.14
N ALA A 19 -15.40 -14.77 -3.12
CA ALA A 19 -15.35 -16.24 -3.17
C ALA A 19 -16.70 -17.01 -3.13
N GLU A 20 -17.82 -16.28 -3.08
CA GLU A 20 -19.17 -16.82 -2.96
C GLU A 20 -19.66 -17.47 -4.25
N VAL A 21 -20.52 -18.49 -4.13
CA VAL A 21 -21.05 -19.22 -5.30
C VAL A 21 -22.08 -18.38 -6.03
N ILE A 22 -21.79 -18.10 -7.30
CA ILE A 22 -22.59 -17.29 -8.20
C ILE A 22 -22.92 -18.11 -9.46
N GLN A 23 -24.02 -17.77 -10.12
CA GLN A 23 -24.32 -18.32 -11.43
C GLN A 23 -23.23 -17.91 -12.43
N GLU A 24 -22.89 -18.79 -13.37
CA GLU A 24 -21.84 -18.52 -14.36
C GLU A 24 -22.08 -17.19 -15.11
N GLN A 25 -23.32 -16.96 -15.56
CA GLN A 25 -23.78 -15.75 -16.24
C GLN A 25 -24.00 -14.53 -15.33
N ALA A 26 -23.71 -14.60 -14.03
CA ALA A 26 -23.94 -13.46 -13.13
C ALA A 26 -23.02 -12.28 -13.50
N ILE A 27 -23.63 -11.11 -13.76
CA ILE A 27 -22.93 -9.85 -14.08
C ILE A 27 -22.54 -9.11 -12.79
N LEU A 28 -23.30 -9.30 -11.71
CA LEU A 28 -23.08 -8.74 -10.38
C LEU A 28 -23.15 -9.84 -9.33
N CYS A 29 -22.24 -9.79 -8.35
CA CYS A 29 -22.33 -10.69 -7.21
C CYS A 29 -23.47 -10.23 -6.30
N ARG A 30 -24.46 -11.09 -6.05
CA ARG A 30 -25.59 -10.76 -5.15
C ARG A 30 -25.18 -10.44 -3.70
N PHE A 31 -23.98 -10.82 -3.29
CA PHE A 31 -23.48 -10.65 -1.93
C PHE A 31 -22.60 -9.41 -1.76
N CYS A 32 -21.53 -9.28 -2.56
CA CYS A 32 -20.61 -8.14 -2.47
C CYS A 32 -20.89 -7.03 -3.50
N GLN A 33 -21.93 -7.20 -4.33
CA GLN A 33 -22.33 -6.28 -5.40
C GLN A 33 -21.24 -5.95 -6.44
N SER A 34 -20.15 -6.70 -6.45
CA SER A 34 -19.03 -6.47 -7.35
C SER A 34 -19.35 -6.94 -8.76
N GLY A 35 -18.95 -6.15 -9.76
CA GLY A 35 -19.06 -6.51 -11.17
C GLY A 35 -18.18 -7.71 -11.52
N LEU A 36 -18.74 -8.71 -12.19
CA LEU A 36 -18.14 -10.03 -12.39
C LEU A 36 -17.65 -10.30 -13.82
N SER A 37 -17.69 -9.28 -14.68
CA SER A 37 -17.22 -9.37 -16.07
C SER A 37 -16.29 -8.21 -16.40
N SER A 38 -15.13 -8.55 -16.96
CA SER A 38 -14.17 -7.62 -17.58
C SER A 38 -14.72 -6.92 -18.84
N GLN A 39 -15.89 -7.36 -19.32
CA GLN A 39 -16.59 -6.76 -20.45
C GLN A 39 -17.37 -5.50 -20.06
N HIS A 40 -17.67 -5.31 -18.77
CA HIS A 40 -18.49 -4.19 -18.31
C HIS A 40 -17.79 -3.26 -17.31
N PHE A 41 -16.76 -3.73 -16.60
CA PHE A 41 -16.08 -2.94 -15.59
C PHE A 41 -14.56 -3.10 -15.66
N TYR A 42 -13.84 -2.03 -15.31
CA TYR A 42 -12.39 -1.99 -15.16
C TYR A 42 -12.01 -1.23 -13.88
N PRO A 43 -10.87 -1.52 -13.25
CA PRO A 43 -10.41 -0.77 -12.10
C PRO A 43 -9.97 0.64 -12.52
N CYS A 44 -10.42 1.65 -11.78
CA CYS A 44 -10.03 3.03 -11.98
C CYS A 44 -8.50 3.16 -11.85
N PRO A 45 -7.80 3.77 -12.82
CA PRO A 45 -6.34 3.91 -12.77
C PRO A 45 -5.82 4.74 -11.60
N SER A 46 -6.66 5.60 -11.01
CA SER A 46 -6.26 6.54 -9.95
C SER A 46 -6.56 6.04 -8.53
N CYS A 47 -7.63 5.26 -8.34
CA CYS A 47 -8.07 4.84 -7.00
C CYS A 47 -8.43 3.35 -6.89
N ALA A 48 -8.28 2.58 -7.97
CA ALA A 48 -8.63 1.17 -8.09
C ALA A 48 -10.11 0.82 -7.87
N GLU A 49 -11.00 1.81 -7.75
CA GLU A 49 -12.46 1.61 -7.69
C GLU A 49 -12.97 1.00 -9.01
N MET A 50 -13.86 0.01 -8.95
CA MET A 50 -14.41 -0.63 -10.14
C MET A 50 -15.39 0.32 -10.87
N VAL A 51 -15.00 0.78 -12.05
CA VAL A 51 -15.76 1.72 -12.87
C VAL A 51 -16.28 1.03 -14.13
N ARG A 52 -17.43 1.48 -14.64
CA ARG A 52 -18.01 0.93 -15.87
C ARG A 52 -17.12 1.28 -17.06
N ASN A 53 -17.02 0.39 -18.04
CA ASN A 53 -16.23 0.62 -19.25
C ASN A 53 -16.65 1.89 -20.02
N GLU A 54 -17.92 2.29 -19.94
CA GLU A 54 -18.44 3.54 -20.52
C GLU A 54 -18.35 4.79 -19.62
N ALA A 55 -17.84 4.67 -18.38
CA ALA A 55 -17.75 5.80 -17.47
C ALA A 55 -16.67 6.80 -17.92
N SER A 56 -17.05 8.08 -18.04
CA SER A 56 -16.11 9.17 -18.35
C SER A 56 -15.52 9.83 -17.09
N ILE A 57 -16.10 9.57 -15.91
CA ILE A 57 -15.66 10.13 -14.62
C ILE A 57 -15.81 9.05 -13.54
N CYS A 58 -14.78 8.88 -12.70
CA CYS A 58 -14.82 7.97 -11.54
C CYS A 58 -15.65 8.57 -10.40
N ARG A 59 -16.65 7.85 -9.88
CA ARG A 59 -17.51 8.34 -8.79
C ARG A 59 -16.83 8.44 -7.42
N SER A 60 -15.73 7.73 -7.23
CA SER A 60 -14.96 7.75 -5.98
C SER A 60 -13.97 8.92 -5.99
N CYS A 61 -13.02 8.92 -6.92
CA CYS A 61 -11.97 9.94 -6.96
C CYS A 61 -12.26 11.17 -7.84
N HIS A 62 -13.41 11.20 -8.53
CA HIS A 62 -13.84 12.30 -9.41
C HIS A 62 -12.89 12.62 -10.58
N ASN A 63 -11.91 11.75 -10.86
CA ASN A 63 -11.02 11.89 -12.01
C ASN A 63 -11.71 11.45 -13.30
N ASP A 64 -11.37 12.13 -14.39
CA ASP A 64 -11.75 11.76 -15.74
C ASP A 64 -11.12 10.42 -16.15
N LEU A 65 -11.89 9.61 -16.87
CA LEU A 65 -11.55 8.27 -17.29
C LEU A 65 -11.50 8.21 -18.82
N GLU A 66 -10.40 7.70 -19.40
CA GLU A 66 -10.35 7.44 -20.84
C GLU A 66 -11.17 6.18 -21.21
N PRO A 67 -12.08 6.23 -22.19
CA PRO A 67 -12.90 5.09 -22.56
C PRO A 67 -12.09 4.03 -23.32
N ILE A 68 -12.05 2.81 -22.79
CA ILE A 68 -11.38 1.67 -23.44
C ILE A 68 -12.28 1.14 -24.56
N ARG A 69 -12.21 1.72 -25.76
CA ARG A 69 -12.85 1.16 -26.95
C ARG A 69 -11.88 0.25 -27.72
N GLY A 70 -12.06 -1.07 -27.55
CA GLY A 70 -11.90 -2.03 -28.65
C GLY A 70 -10.50 -2.61 -28.94
N GLN A 71 -9.73 -3.08 -27.95
CA GLN A 71 -8.57 -3.93 -28.23
C GLN A 71 -8.73 -5.33 -27.64
N LYS A 72 -8.74 -6.34 -28.54
CA LYS A 72 -8.69 -7.77 -28.23
C LYS A 72 -7.31 -8.10 -27.64
N HIS A 73 -7.27 -8.59 -26.41
CA HIS A 73 -6.05 -9.13 -25.83
C HIS A 73 -5.74 -10.52 -26.43
N GLN A 74 -4.60 -10.65 -27.10
CA GLN A 74 -3.92 -11.95 -27.27
C GLN A 74 -2.93 -12.16 -26.12
N PRO A 75 -2.71 -13.41 -25.67
CA PRO A 75 -1.75 -13.71 -24.63
C PRO A 75 -0.34 -13.77 -25.24
N ALA A 76 0.62 -13.07 -24.65
CA ALA A 76 2.02 -13.14 -25.05
C ALA A 76 2.82 -13.92 -23.99
N ASN A 77 3.15 -15.17 -24.31
CA ASN A 77 4.32 -15.85 -23.76
C ASN A 77 5.57 -15.32 -24.47
N ALA A 78 6.62 -14.94 -23.73
CA ALA A 78 8.01 -15.30 -24.02
C ALA A 78 8.98 -14.64 -23.04
N SER A 79 9.68 -15.49 -22.28
CA SER A 79 10.88 -15.21 -21.51
C SER A 79 11.99 -14.54 -22.34
N LYS A 80 12.88 -13.81 -21.63
CA LYS A 80 14.13 -13.13 -22.04
C LYS A 80 14.04 -11.61 -22.28
N LYS A 81 13.75 -10.82 -21.23
CA LYS A 81 14.08 -9.37 -21.15
C LYS A 81 14.33 -8.87 -19.71
N ASN A 82 15.04 -9.62 -18.87
CA ASN A 82 15.17 -9.26 -17.44
C ASN A 82 16.30 -8.27 -17.09
N SER A 83 17.25 -7.92 -17.96
CA SER A 83 18.37 -7.05 -17.56
C SER A 83 18.15 -5.55 -17.85
N GLU A 84 17.56 -5.19 -18.99
CA GLU A 84 17.39 -3.78 -19.40
C GLU A 84 16.13 -3.12 -18.81
N SER A 85 15.04 -3.89 -18.63
CA SER A 85 13.77 -3.42 -18.06
C SER A 85 13.88 -3.04 -16.58
N LEU A 86 14.69 -3.78 -15.82
CA LEU A 86 14.99 -3.51 -14.41
C LEU A 86 15.85 -2.24 -14.22
N SER A 87 16.78 -1.95 -15.13
CA SER A 87 17.63 -0.75 -15.10
C SER A 87 16.82 0.54 -15.31
N PHE A 88 15.89 0.53 -16.28
CA PHE A 88 15.01 1.67 -16.56
C PHE A 88 14.03 1.93 -15.40
N SER A 89 13.51 0.85 -14.81
CA SER A 89 12.62 0.92 -13.64
C SER A 89 13.34 1.53 -12.42
N ASN A 90 14.58 1.12 -12.17
CA ASN A 90 15.38 1.64 -11.05
C ASN A 90 15.78 3.11 -11.24
N ALA A 91 16.16 3.53 -12.45
CA ALA A 91 16.48 4.93 -12.72
C ALA A 91 15.25 5.84 -12.54
N ARG A 92 14.09 5.38 -12.99
CA ARG A 92 12.83 6.10 -12.82
C ARG A 92 12.42 6.16 -11.35
N GLN A 93 12.52 5.04 -10.62
CA GLN A 93 12.25 5.00 -9.18
C GLN A 93 13.12 5.99 -8.41
N LYS A 94 14.43 6.05 -8.70
CA LYS A 94 15.34 7.03 -8.10
C LYS A 94 14.92 8.46 -8.35
N LEU A 95 14.44 8.78 -9.56
CA LEU A 95 13.92 10.11 -9.87
C LEU A 95 12.70 10.43 -9.00
N LEU A 96 11.75 9.50 -8.82
CA LEU A 96 10.57 9.72 -7.98
C LEU A 96 10.97 9.96 -6.52
N THR A 97 11.88 9.16 -5.98
CA THR A 97 12.42 9.32 -4.62
C THR A 97 13.07 10.69 -4.43
N GLU A 98 13.91 11.11 -5.39
CA GLU A 98 14.57 12.43 -5.36
C GLU A 98 13.55 13.58 -5.40
N ARG A 99 12.48 13.44 -6.19
CA ARG A 99 11.41 14.46 -6.27
C ARG A 99 10.64 14.56 -4.96
N ALA A 100 10.26 13.42 -4.38
CA ALA A 100 9.61 13.38 -3.08
C ALA A 100 10.46 14.06 -2.01
N ARG A 101 11.76 13.73 -1.96
CA ARG A 101 12.73 14.35 -1.04
C ARG A 101 12.76 15.87 -1.16
N ARG A 102 12.83 16.42 -2.37
CA ARG A 102 12.83 17.88 -2.57
C ARG A 102 11.55 18.55 -2.07
N ILE A 103 10.40 17.93 -2.30
CA ILE A 103 9.12 18.46 -1.81
C ILE A 103 9.09 18.46 -0.29
N ILE A 104 9.57 17.38 0.34
CA ILE A 104 9.71 17.30 1.81
C ILE A 104 10.62 18.43 2.34
N GLU A 105 11.77 18.67 1.70
CA GLU A 105 12.68 19.76 2.08
C GLU A 105 12.03 21.15 1.96
N LEU A 106 11.14 21.36 1.00
CA LEU A 106 10.37 22.61 0.87
C LEU A 106 9.35 22.75 2.01
N ILE A 107 8.64 21.67 2.35
CA ILE A 107 7.67 21.69 3.45
C ILE A 107 8.36 22.02 4.78
N TYR A 108 9.51 21.41 5.07
CA TYR A 108 10.25 21.69 6.30
C TYR A 108 10.72 23.15 6.43
N ARG A 109 10.82 23.89 5.32
CA ARG A 109 11.16 25.33 5.34
C ARG A 109 9.94 26.22 5.58
N GLU A 110 8.76 25.76 5.18
CA GLU A 110 7.52 26.55 5.22
C GLU A 110 6.68 26.26 6.47
N VAL A 111 6.77 25.05 7.02
CA VAL A 111 5.92 24.55 8.10
C VAL A 111 6.79 23.95 9.20
N ASP A 112 6.55 24.36 10.44
CA ASP A 112 7.09 23.66 11.60
C ASP A 112 6.37 22.30 11.73
N THR A 113 7.04 21.25 11.25
CA THR A 113 6.52 19.88 11.25
C THR A 113 6.61 19.20 12.60
N THR A 114 7.17 19.85 13.64
CA THR A 114 7.27 19.29 14.99
C THR A 114 5.88 18.87 15.51
N TYR A 115 4.85 19.64 15.17
CA TYR A 115 3.45 19.40 15.55
C TYR A 115 2.75 18.30 14.75
N LEU A 116 3.35 17.79 13.67
CA LEU A 116 2.75 16.66 12.92
C LEU A 116 2.62 15.41 13.80
N LEU A 117 3.36 15.34 14.91
CA LEU A 117 3.31 14.29 15.92
C LEU A 117 1.98 14.20 16.67
N GLU A 118 1.24 15.30 16.80
CA GLU A 118 0.11 15.40 17.74
C GLU A 118 -1.24 14.94 17.16
N TYR A 119 -1.26 14.34 15.96
CA TYR A 119 -2.49 13.89 15.27
C TYR A 119 -3.53 15.00 15.05
N ASP A 120 -3.13 16.27 15.03
CA ASP A 120 -4.03 17.36 14.65
C ASP A 120 -4.44 17.17 13.18
N THR A 121 -5.68 16.74 12.99
CA THR A 121 -6.27 16.47 11.68
C THR A 121 -6.28 17.72 10.80
N GLU A 122 -6.41 18.91 11.39
CA GLU A 122 -6.42 20.17 10.64
C GLU A 122 -5.02 20.47 10.08
N VAL A 123 -3.98 20.29 10.89
CA VAL A 123 -2.59 20.48 10.46
C VAL A 123 -2.21 19.44 9.41
N GLN A 124 -2.60 18.17 9.58
CA GLN A 124 -2.35 17.13 8.59
C GLN A 124 -3.02 17.45 7.24
N GLU A 125 -4.26 17.94 7.24
CA GLU A 125 -4.95 18.32 6.01
C GLU A 125 -4.30 19.54 5.34
N LYS A 126 -3.86 20.54 6.11
CA LYS A 126 -3.08 21.67 5.57
C LYS A 126 -1.79 21.20 4.91
N VAL A 127 -1.04 20.30 5.55
CA VAL A 127 0.18 19.72 4.99
C VAL A 127 -0.14 18.89 3.74
N ARG A 128 -1.18 18.05 3.75
CA ARG A 128 -1.62 17.30 2.56
C ARG A 128 -1.94 18.22 1.39
N ALA A 129 -2.70 19.29 1.64
CA ALA A 129 -3.06 20.27 0.62
C ALA A 129 -1.80 20.94 0.04
N ARG A 130 -0.86 21.33 0.91
CA ARG A 130 0.39 21.97 0.48
C ARG A 130 1.29 21.05 -0.33
N VAL A 131 1.50 19.81 0.12
CA VAL A 131 2.29 18.82 -0.64
C VAL A 131 1.66 18.57 -2.01
N ARG A 132 0.33 18.45 -2.08
CA ARG A 132 -0.39 18.26 -3.35
C ARG A 132 -0.16 19.43 -4.31
N GLU A 133 -0.16 20.65 -3.80
CA GLU A 133 0.13 21.85 -4.57
C GLU A 133 1.58 21.85 -5.11
N LEU A 134 2.56 21.56 -4.24
CA LEU A 134 3.98 21.47 -4.63
C LEU A 134 4.21 20.39 -5.70
N VAL A 135 3.61 19.21 -5.53
CA VAL A 135 3.67 18.13 -6.53
C VAL A 135 3.03 18.56 -7.85
N ARG A 136 1.94 19.33 -7.82
CA ARG A 136 1.26 19.82 -9.04
C ARG A 136 2.14 20.81 -9.80
N PHE A 137 2.82 21.71 -9.10
CA PHE A 137 3.70 22.71 -9.71
C PHE A 137 5.14 22.22 -9.94
N ASP A 138 5.47 20.98 -9.58
CA ASP A 138 6.78 20.41 -9.90
C ASP A 138 6.99 20.46 -11.43
N PRO A 139 8.03 21.17 -11.91
CA PRO A 139 8.28 21.38 -13.33
C PRO A 139 8.81 20.13 -14.04
N SER A 140 9.05 19.04 -13.32
CA SER A 140 9.50 17.78 -13.92
C SER A 140 8.43 17.12 -14.79
N ALA A 141 8.90 16.42 -15.82
CA ALA A 141 8.06 15.61 -16.71
C ALA A 141 7.64 14.29 -16.02
N LEU A 142 6.82 14.44 -14.99
CA LEU A 142 6.14 13.33 -14.31
C LEU A 142 4.74 13.15 -14.89
N THR A 143 4.41 11.91 -15.19
CA THR A 143 3.04 11.48 -15.50
C THR A 143 2.12 11.69 -14.30
N MET A 144 0.81 11.68 -14.52
CA MET A 144 -0.16 11.78 -13.42
C MET A 144 0.04 10.68 -12.37
N MET A 145 0.30 9.44 -12.81
CA MET A 145 0.54 8.31 -11.91
C MET A 145 1.79 8.55 -11.04
N GLU A 146 2.87 9.04 -11.63
CA GLU A 146 4.11 9.33 -10.93
C GLU A 146 3.97 10.50 -9.94
N ARG A 147 3.20 11.53 -10.27
CA ARG A 147 2.85 12.58 -9.32
C ARG A 147 2.10 12.01 -8.12
N GLY A 148 1.19 11.07 -8.36
CA GLY A 148 0.51 10.33 -7.28
C GLY A 148 1.49 9.57 -6.39
N LEU A 149 2.48 8.89 -6.97
CA LEU A 149 3.52 8.19 -6.22
C LEU A 149 4.38 9.15 -5.39
N VAL A 150 4.87 10.23 -6.00
CA VAL A 150 5.69 11.25 -5.32
C VAL A 150 4.92 11.89 -4.16
N LEU A 151 3.63 12.19 -4.36
CA LEU A 151 2.75 12.70 -3.32
C LEU A 151 2.67 11.72 -2.14
N GLN A 152 2.40 10.44 -2.41
CA GLN A 152 2.30 9.43 -1.34
C GLN A 152 3.63 9.26 -0.61
N MET A 153 4.75 9.18 -1.33
CA MET A 153 6.08 9.08 -0.73
C MET A 153 6.40 10.27 0.17
N ALA A 154 6.08 11.50 -0.27
CA ALA A 154 6.29 12.70 0.52
C ALA A 154 5.42 12.72 1.79
N LEU A 155 4.15 12.32 1.67
CA LEU A 155 3.24 12.25 2.82
C LEU A 155 3.63 11.17 3.82
N ASP A 156 4.08 10.00 3.33
CA ASP A 156 4.56 8.93 4.19
C ASP A 156 5.76 9.38 5.01
N GLU A 157 6.73 10.08 4.42
CA GLU A 157 7.87 10.61 5.17
C GLU A 157 7.42 11.69 6.17
N LEU A 158 6.62 12.66 5.75
CA LEU A 158 6.18 13.77 6.60
C LEU A 158 5.33 13.32 7.79
N PHE A 159 4.52 12.27 7.61
CA PHE A 159 3.72 11.67 8.68
C PHE A 159 4.47 10.57 9.44
N GLY A 160 5.73 10.30 9.07
CA GLY A 160 6.62 9.36 9.73
C GLY A 160 6.23 7.89 9.54
N PHE A 161 5.56 7.53 8.44
CA PHE A 161 5.36 6.14 8.03
C PHE A 161 6.46 5.65 7.07
N SER A 162 7.14 6.57 6.37
CA SER A 162 8.30 6.33 5.51
C SER A 162 8.24 5.00 4.75
N VAL A 163 9.27 4.15 4.89
CA VAL A 163 9.42 2.84 4.24
C VAL A 163 8.26 1.88 4.57
N LEU A 164 7.66 2.00 5.77
CA LEU A 164 6.57 1.13 6.18
C LEU A 164 5.24 1.54 5.56
N GLY A 165 5.05 2.81 5.21
CA GLY A 165 3.79 3.32 4.64
C GLY A 165 3.25 2.46 3.50
N PRO A 166 4.03 2.20 2.43
CA PRO A 166 3.64 1.32 1.34
C PRO A 166 3.35 -0.12 1.79
N LEU A 167 4.15 -0.68 2.70
CA LEU A 167 4.01 -2.05 3.19
C LEU A 167 2.72 -2.22 4.03
N LEU A 168 2.40 -1.23 4.86
CA LEU A 168 1.19 -1.19 5.70
C LEU A 168 -0.08 -1.08 4.86
N ARG A 169 -0.01 -0.51 3.65
CA ARG A 169 -1.14 -0.40 2.71
C ARG A 169 -1.29 -1.60 1.78
N ASP A 170 -0.23 -2.38 1.61
CA ASP A 170 -0.22 -3.54 0.73
C ASP A 170 -0.96 -4.73 1.36
N ARG A 171 -2.11 -5.08 0.78
CA ARG A 171 -2.98 -6.16 1.27
C ARG A 171 -2.39 -7.57 1.11
N SER A 172 -1.32 -7.71 0.34
CA SER A 172 -0.63 -8.99 0.20
C SER A 172 0.46 -9.20 1.25
N VAL A 173 0.78 -8.18 2.04
CA VAL A 173 1.64 -8.30 3.23
C VAL A 173 0.79 -8.82 4.38
N ASP A 174 1.19 -9.97 4.93
CA ASP A 174 0.64 -10.48 6.17
C ASP A 174 1.39 -9.89 7.36
N GLU A 175 2.72 -9.94 7.37
CA GLU A 175 3.51 -9.50 8.53
C GLU A 175 4.74 -8.71 8.09
N ILE A 176 5.15 -7.74 8.90
CA ILE A 176 6.34 -6.93 8.66
C ILE A 176 7.32 -7.13 9.82
N TYR A 177 8.52 -7.57 9.49
CA TYR A 177 9.61 -7.77 10.42
C TYR A 177 10.69 -6.73 10.14
N VAL A 178 10.99 -5.91 11.13
CA VAL A 178 12.05 -4.90 11.05
C VAL A 178 13.11 -5.28 12.06
N HIS A 179 14.24 -5.82 11.59
CA HIS A 179 15.36 -6.15 12.46
C HIS A 179 16.30 -4.97 12.66
N SER A 180 16.41 -4.09 11.67
CA SER A 180 17.22 -2.89 11.71
C SER A 180 16.71 -1.85 10.73
N HIS A 181 17.26 -0.63 10.80
CA HIS A 181 17.02 0.40 9.80
C HIS A 181 17.37 -0.06 8.37
N GLU A 182 18.21 -1.10 8.22
CA GLU A 182 18.59 -1.69 6.92
C GLU A 182 17.95 -3.04 6.60
N HIS A 183 17.39 -3.72 7.60
CA HIS A 183 16.94 -5.11 7.50
C HIS A 183 15.45 -5.19 7.76
N ILE A 184 14.69 -5.06 6.69
CA ILE A 184 13.23 -5.16 6.69
C ILE A 184 12.83 -6.38 5.87
N PHE A 185 11.92 -7.18 6.41
CA PHE A 185 11.35 -8.34 5.77
C PHE A 185 9.83 -8.28 5.84
N VAL A 186 9.17 -8.87 4.85
CA VAL A 186 7.72 -9.01 4.83
C VAL A 186 7.36 -10.46 4.58
N ARG A 187 6.27 -10.91 5.23
CA ARG A 187 5.67 -12.21 4.99
C ARG A 187 4.47 -12.05 4.08
N ARG A 188 4.41 -12.84 3.00
CA ARG A 188 3.30 -12.88 2.05
C ARG A 188 2.89 -14.35 1.87
N GLY A 189 1.79 -14.75 2.51
CA GLY A 189 1.43 -16.16 2.64
C GLY A 189 2.53 -16.94 3.36
N GLU A 190 3.06 -17.96 2.69
CA GLU A 190 4.12 -18.83 3.23
C GLU A 190 5.54 -18.33 2.93
N GLN A 191 5.69 -17.22 2.20
CA GLN A 191 6.98 -16.72 1.76
C GLN A 191 7.44 -15.51 2.58
N MET A 192 8.73 -15.52 2.93
CA MET A 192 9.44 -14.38 3.51
C MET A 192 10.26 -13.68 2.43
N GLU A 193 10.06 -12.38 2.27
CA GLU A 193 10.73 -11.55 1.27
C GLU A 193 11.51 -10.42 1.96
N LYS A 194 12.75 -10.18 1.52
CA LYS A 194 13.53 -9.03 1.99
C LYS A 194 13.13 -7.78 1.22
N VAL A 195 12.80 -6.71 1.93
CA VAL A 195 12.48 -5.41 1.33
C VAL A 195 13.78 -4.73 0.90
N THR A 196 13.76 -4.12 -0.29
CA THR A 196 14.95 -3.45 -0.86
C THR A 196 15.19 -2.07 -0.25
N GLU A 197 14.11 -1.37 0.10
CA GLU A 197 14.16 -0.05 0.74
C GLU A 197 14.65 -0.14 2.19
N LYS A 198 15.31 0.93 2.64
CA LYS A 198 15.90 1.04 3.98
C LYS A 198 15.54 2.38 4.59
N PHE A 199 15.51 2.44 5.92
CA PHE A 199 15.48 3.71 6.65
C PHE A 199 16.85 4.38 6.58
N ASN A 200 16.84 5.71 6.67
CA ASN A 200 18.04 6.54 6.64
C ASN A 200 19.00 6.21 7.80
N ASP A 201 18.47 6.08 9.00
CA ASP A 201 19.21 5.73 10.21
C ASP A 201 18.27 5.09 11.25
N GLU A 202 18.84 4.73 12.41
CA GLU A 202 18.10 4.15 13.52
C GLU A 202 17.07 5.11 14.12
N ASN A 203 17.37 6.40 14.19
CA ASN A 203 16.43 7.41 14.71
C ASN A 203 15.21 7.54 13.81
N HIS A 204 15.38 7.46 12.50
CA HIS A 204 14.30 7.48 11.53
C HIS A 204 13.39 6.26 11.70
N LEU A 205 13.96 5.07 11.92
CA LEU A 205 13.18 3.88 12.25
C LEU A 205 12.40 4.07 13.56
N LEU A 206 13.06 4.53 14.64
CA LEU A 206 12.42 4.76 15.94
C LEU A 206 11.27 5.76 15.83
N HIS A 207 11.48 6.86 15.12
CA HIS A 207 10.42 7.83 14.85
C HIS A 207 9.21 7.17 14.17
N CYS A 208 9.47 6.32 13.18
CA CYS A 208 8.40 5.60 12.48
C CYS A 208 7.62 4.64 13.39
N ILE A 209 8.33 3.94 14.28
CA ILE A 209 7.71 3.05 15.27
C ILE A 209 6.86 3.85 16.25
N GLU A 210 7.36 4.97 16.76
CA GLU A 210 6.60 5.88 17.62
C GLU A 210 5.31 6.35 16.95
N ARG A 211 5.34 6.66 15.64
CA ARG A 211 4.14 7.02 14.87
C ARG A 211 3.08 5.93 14.87
N ILE A 212 3.52 4.69 14.72
CA ILE A 212 2.65 3.51 14.68
C ILE A 212 2.07 3.21 16.07
N LEU A 213 2.84 3.42 17.14
CA LEU A 213 2.44 3.15 18.52
C LEU A 213 1.56 4.26 19.12
N HIS A 214 1.71 5.50 18.66
CA HIS A 214 1.01 6.66 19.23
C HIS A 214 -0.52 6.50 19.26
N PRO A 215 -1.22 6.04 18.18
CA PRO A 215 -2.67 5.77 18.23
C PRO A 215 -3.10 4.69 19.22
N LEU A 216 -2.16 3.85 19.67
CA LEU A 216 -2.41 2.72 20.58
C LEU A 216 -2.12 3.07 22.04
N ASP A 217 -1.91 4.37 22.32
CA ASP A 217 -1.51 4.91 23.62
C ASP A 217 -0.34 4.11 24.22
N ALA A 218 0.65 3.89 23.36
CA ALA A 218 1.87 3.17 23.70
C ALA A 218 3.09 3.99 23.32
N LYS A 219 4.11 3.89 24.15
CA LYS A 219 5.41 4.55 23.94
C LYS A 219 6.49 3.51 24.09
N LEU A 220 7.55 3.67 23.31
CA LEU A 220 8.70 2.80 23.30
C LEU A 220 9.90 3.65 23.70
N ASN A 221 10.38 3.51 24.93
CA ASN A 221 11.47 4.31 25.49
C ASN A 221 12.31 3.48 26.48
N SER A 222 13.35 4.07 27.07
CA SER A 222 14.23 3.38 28.04
C SER A 222 13.49 2.77 29.23
N ASP A 223 12.38 3.37 29.66
CA ASP A 223 11.58 2.91 30.78
C ASP A 223 10.61 1.79 30.37
N THR A 224 10.20 1.78 29.09
CA THR A 224 9.30 0.81 28.47
C THR A 224 9.96 0.21 27.23
N PRO A 225 10.99 -0.65 27.41
CA PRO A 225 11.80 -1.15 26.30
C PRO A 225 11.08 -2.22 25.48
N THR A 226 9.91 -2.70 25.90
CA THR A 226 9.10 -3.64 25.14
C THR A 226 7.63 -3.23 25.20
N VAL A 227 6.95 -3.34 24.08
CA VAL A 227 5.55 -2.97 23.90
C VAL A 227 4.85 -4.08 23.14
N SER A 228 3.70 -4.51 23.65
CA SER A 228 2.76 -5.36 22.95
C SER A 228 1.38 -4.71 22.98
N ARG A 229 0.81 -4.45 21.81
CA ARG A 229 -0.50 -3.81 21.65
C ARG A 229 -1.31 -4.43 20.53
N GLN A 230 -2.61 -4.52 20.73
CA GLN A 230 -3.52 -4.89 19.67
C GLN A 230 -3.83 -3.65 18.81
N THR A 231 -3.75 -3.80 17.50
CA THR A 231 -4.17 -2.77 16.53
C THR A 231 -5.69 -2.67 16.48
N LEU A 232 -6.19 -1.51 16.04
CA LEU A 232 -7.62 -1.31 15.77
C LEU A 232 -8.20 -2.29 14.74
N ASN A 233 -7.34 -2.87 13.89
CA ASN A 233 -7.73 -3.85 12.87
C ASN A 233 -7.72 -5.31 13.39
N GLY A 234 -7.52 -5.51 14.69
CA GLY A 234 -7.46 -6.84 15.33
C GLY A 234 -6.06 -7.48 15.37
N GLY A 235 -5.07 -6.85 14.72
CA GLY A 235 -3.67 -7.28 14.66
C GLY A 235 -2.86 -7.04 15.91
N TRP A 236 -1.60 -7.44 15.92
CA TRP A 236 -0.69 -7.28 17.05
C TRP A 236 0.56 -6.52 16.64
N ILE A 237 0.94 -5.52 17.43
CA ILE A 237 2.23 -4.85 17.28
C ILE A 237 3.08 -5.23 18.46
N PHE A 238 4.25 -5.79 18.15
CA PHE A 238 5.31 -6.04 19.10
C PHE A 238 6.52 -5.17 18.74
N ALA A 239 6.89 -4.27 19.63
CA ALA A 239 8.05 -3.43 19.44
C ALA A 239 8.99 -3.55 20.65
N ALA A 240 10.28 -3.68 20.40
CA ALA A 240 11.28 -3.75 21.45
C ALA A 240 12.48 -2.85 21.13
N LEU A 241 12.88 -2.03 22.10
CA LEU A 241 14.19 -1.40 22.13
C LEU A 241 15.22 -2.41 22.61
N LYS A 242 16.45 -2.20 22.17
CA LYS A 242 17.59 -3.00 22.61
C LYS A 242 17.86 -2.70 24.10
N PRO A 243 17.75 -3.72 24.98
CA PRO A 243 18.95 -4.44 25.45
C PRO A 243 18.78 -5.98 25.60
N ASN A 244 17.66 -6.57 25.13
CA ASN A 244 17.14 -7.84 25.66
C ASN A 244 16.96 -8.99 24.64
N CYS A 245 17.51 -8.87 23.43
CA CYS A 245 17.53 -9.95 22.44
C CYS A 245 18.97 -10.46 22.31
N ASP A 246 19.19 -11.76 22.48
CA ASP A 246 20.49 -12.45 22.61
C ASP A 246 21.67 -11.82 21.85
N GLU A 247 22.85 -11.87 22.48
CA GLU A 247 24.14 -11.31 22.03
C GLU A 247 24.61 -11.77 20.62
N ASN A 248 23.98 -12.80 20.04
CA ASN A 248 24.25 -13.29 18.69
C ASN A 248 23.48 -12.57 17.57
N SER A 249 22.59 -11.64 17.90
CA SER A 249 21.88 -10.83 16.91
C SER A 249 22.71 -9.58 16.58
N ASN A 250 23.28 -9.55 15.37
CA ASN A 250 24.13 -8.49 14.82
C ASN A 250 23.49 -7.07 14.88
N GLY A 251 23.51 -6.45 16.06
CA GLY A 251 23.52 -4.99 16.22
C GLY A 251 22.20 -4.25 16.39
N ALA A 252 21.02 -4.77 16.08
CA ALA A 252 19.91 -3.89 15.72
C ALA A 252 18.58 -4.04 16.50
N PRO A 253 17.73 -2.98 16.56
CA PRO A 253 16.42 -3.01 17.19
C PRO A 253 15.43 -3.87 16.40
N ILE A 254 14.90 -4.92 17.04
CA ILE A 254 13.90 -5.80 16.44
C ILE A 254 12.50 -5.25 16.76
N VAL A 255 11.81 -4.74 15.75
CA VAL A 255 10.37 -4.45 15.78
C VAL A 255 9.65 -5.46 14.89
N ILE A 256 8.69 -6.16 15.48
CA ILE A 256 7.84 -7.12 14.78
C ILE A 256 6.44 -6.52 14.70
N LEU A 257 6.12 -5.96 13.53
CA LEU A 257 4.78 -5.45 13.25
C LEU A 257 3.95 -6.62 12.67
N GLN A 258 3.27 -7.35 13.56
CA GLN A 258 2.36 -8.41 13.17
C GLN A 258 0.97 -7.84 12.84
N MET A 259 0.82 -7.22 11.68
CA MET A 259 -0.51 -6.91 11.20
C MET A 259 -1.27 -8.24 11.07
N THR A 260 -2.31 -8.51 11.86
CA THR A 260 -3.14 -9.67 11.49
C THR A 260 -3.69 -9.37 10.10
N PRO A 261 -3.75 -10.36 9.21
CA PRO A 261 -4.43 -10.16 7.95
C PRO A 261 -5.81 -9.60 8.25
N ARG A 262 -6.21 -8.52 7.57
CA ARG A 262 -7.64 -8.20 7.45
C ARG A 262 -8.25 -9.49 6.92
N ARG A 263 -8.91 -10.26 7.80
CA ARG A 263 -9.34 -11.64 7.52
C ARG A 263 -9.86 -11.66 6.09
N ARG A 264 -9.21 -12.46 5.22
CA ARG A 264 -9.83 -12.79 3.94
C ARG A 264 -11.16 -13.44 4.32
N PRO A 265 -12.32 -12.84 3.95
CA PRO A 265 -13.59 -13.52 4.12
C PRO A 265 -13.60 -14.82 3.32
#